data_AF-A0A0T9WJ59-F1
#
_entry.id   AF-A0A0T9WJ59-F1
#
_cell.length_a   1.000
_cell.length_b   1.000
_cell.length_c   1.000
_cell.angle_alpha   90.00
_cell.angle_beta   90.00
_cell.angle_gamma   90.00
#
_symmetry.space_group_name_H-M   'P 1'
#
loop_
_entity.id
_entity.type
_entity.pdbx_description
1 polymer ?
#
loop_
_entity_poly.entity_id
_entity_poly.type
_entity_poly.pdbx_seq_one_letter_code
_entity_poly.pdbx_strand_id
1 'polypeptide(L)'
;MSQTVHFQGNPVTVANVIPQAGSKAQAFTLVAKDLSDVSLSQYAGKRKVLNIFPSIDTGVCAASVRKFNQLATEVENTVVLCVSADLPFAQSRFCGAEGLSNVITLSTLRNNEFLKNYGVEIVDGPLKGLAARAVIVLDENDNVIFSQLVDEITHEPDYDAALNVLKA
;
A
#
# COMPACT_ATOMS: atom_id res chain seq x y z
N MET A 1 13.04 2.79 16.24
CA MET A 1 13.76 2.91 14.94
C MET A 1 12.88 3.74 14.02
N SER A 2 13.46 4.53 13.12
CA SER A 2 12.74 5.37 12.17
C SER A 2 13.49 5.38 10.83
N GLN A 3 12.77 5.66 9.75
CA GLN A 3 13.29 5.81 8.39
C GLN A 3 13.11 7.27 7.95
N THR A 4 13.82 7.66 6.90
CA THR A 4 13.68 8.99 6.28
C THR A 4 13.35 8.80 4.81
N VAL A 5 12.32 9.51 4.36
CA VAL A 5 12.00 9.73 2.95
C VAL A 5 11.99 11.23 2.69
N HIS A 6 11.70 11.62 1.47
CA HIS A 6 11.69 13.01 1.02
C HIS A 6 10.32 13.39 0.46
N PHE A 7 9.94 14.65 0.68
CA PHE A 7 8.82 15.29 0.02
C PHE A 7 9.33 16.56 -0.66
N GLN A 8 9.44 16.52 -1.98
CA GLN A 8 10.07 17.57 -2.78
C GLN A 8 11.49 17.88 -2.29
N GLY A 9 12.26 16.83 -1.97
CA GLY A 9 13.62 16.92 -1.43
C GLY A 9 13.72 17.29 0.06
N ASN A 10 12.62 17.63 0.74
CA ASN A 10 12.64 17.89 2.18
C ASN A 10 12.52 16.58 2.96
N PRO A 11 13.36 16.35 3.98
CA PRO A 11 13.29 15.11 4.76
C PRO A 11 11.98 15.00 5.54
N VAL A 12 11.42 13.80 5.55
CA VAL A 12 10.20 13.40 6.24
C VAL A 12 10.48 12.14 7.05
N THR A 13 10.15 12.16 8.34
CA THR A 13 10.39 11.02 9.22
C THR A 13 9.26 10.01 9.12
N VAL A 14 9.62 8.73 8.94
CA VAL A 14 8.69 7.60 8.90
C VAL A 14 8.94 6.69 10.11
N ALA A 15 7.87 6.33 10.83
CA ALA A 15 7.98 5.48 12.01
C ALA A 15 8.44 4.07 11.65
N ASN A 16 9.19 3.44 12.57
CA ASN A 16 9.59 2.04 12.48
C ASN A 16 10.34 1.71 11.19
N VAL A 17 10.35 0.44 10.80
CA VAL A 17 11.07 -0.08 9.64
C VAL A 17 10.09 -0.85 8.78
N ILE A 18 10.13 -0.65 7.46
CA ILE A 18 9.30 -1.40 6.53
C ILE A 18 9.68 -2.90 6.61
N PRO A 19 8.71 -3.84 6.58
CA PRO A 19 9.00 -5.26 6.60
C PRO A 19 9.99 -5.66 5.51
N GLN A 20 10.95 -6.52 5.82
CA GLN A 20 12.00 -6.94 4.89
C GLN A 20 11.68 -8.30 4.28
N ALA A 21 12.17 -8.57 3.08
CA ALA A 21 12.00 -9.88 2.44
C ALA A 21 12.49 -11.02 3.37
N GLY A 22 11.73 -12.11 3.43
CA GLY A 22 11.94 -13.24 4.34
C GLY A 22 11.27 -13.10 5.72
N SER A 23 10.78 -11.91 6.07
CA SER A 23 10.03 -11.72 7.32
C SER A 23 8.55 -12.12 7.18
N LYS A 24 7.92 -12.50 8.29
CA LYS A 24 6.47 -12.73 8.35
C LYS A 24 5.72 -11.40 8.38
N ALA A 25 4.72 -11.23 7.52
CA ALA A 25 3.85 -10.07 7.55
C ALA A 25 3.00 -10.05 8.83
N GLN A 26 2.90 -8.88 9.46
CA GLN A 26 2.04 -8.71 10.63
C GLN A 26 0.56 -8.74 10.22
N ALA A 27 -0.29 -9.36 11.03
CA ALA A 27 -1.72 -9.30 10.82
C ALA A 27 -2.22 -7.85 10.84
N PHE A 28 -3.20 -7.55 10.01
CA PHE A 28 -3.89 -6.27 10.01
C PHE A 28 -5.38 -6.47 9.78
N THR A 29 -6.13 -5.44 10.17
CA THR A 29 -7.52 -5.21 9.78
C THR A 29 -7.61 -3.80 9.20
N LEU A 30 -8.30 -3.63 8.08
CA LEU A 30 -8.52 -2.35 7.41
C LEU A 30 -9.98 -2.24 6.96
N VAL A 31 -10.40 -1.04 6.55
CA VAL A 31 -11.81 -0.77 6.20
C VAL A 31 -12.01 -0.82 4.68
N ALA A 32 -12.91 -1.66 4.21
CA ALA A 32 -13.26 -1.75 2.79
C ALA A 32 -14.28 -0.69 2.34
N LYS A 33 -14.58 -0.66 1.03
CA LYS A 33 -15.51 0.29 0.39
C LYS A 33 -16.93 0.29 0.96
N ASP A 34 -17.40 -0.86 1.42
CA ASP A 34 -18.72 -1.08 2.03
C ASP A 34 -18.69 -0.87 3.55
N LEU A 35 -17.59 -0.31 4.06
CA LEU A 35 -17.31 -0.07 5.48
C LEU A 35 -17.12 -1.35 6.30
N SER A 36 -17.02 -2.53 5.68
CA SER A 36 -16.68 -3.76 6.40
C SER A 36 -15.22 -3.76 6.86
N ASP A 37 -14.94 -4.55 7.89
CA ASP A 37 -13.57 -4.83 8.32
C ASP A 37 -13.01 -6.00 7.51
N VAL A 38 -11.81 -5.80 6.95
CA VAL A 38 -11.10 -6.78 6.13
C VAL A 38 -9.74 -7.06 6.75
N SER A 39 -9.50 -8.33 7.08
CA SER A 39 -8.23 -8.78 7.64
C SER A 39 -7.32 -9.42 6.59
N LEU A 40 -6.01 -9.40 6.84
CA LEU A 40 -5.02 -10.09 6.00
C LEU A 40 -5.38 -11.56 5.76
N SER A 41 -5.88 -12.23 6.79
CA SER A 41 -6.29 -13.65 6.75
C SER A 41 -7.43 -13.95 5.77
N GLN A 42 -8.23 -12.96 5.37
CA GLN A 42 -9.26 -13.15 4.33
C GLN A 42 -8.66 -13.45 2.95
N TYR A 43 -7.36 -13.18 2.76
CA TYR A 43 -6.62 -13.43 1.53
C TYR A 43 -5.67 -14.64 1.64
N ALA A 44 -5.89 -15.55 2.61
CA ALA A 44 -5.07 -16.75 2.77
C ALA A 44 -4.96 -17.56 1.47
N GLY A 45 -3.76 -18.05 1.16
CA GLY A 45 -3.49 -18.83 -0.06
C GLY A 45 -3.30 -18.01 -1.34
N LYS A 46 -3.52 -16.69 -1.30
CA LYS A 46 -3.21 -15.78 -2.42
C LYS A 46 -1.91 -15.03 -2.17
N ARG A 47 -1.21 -14.61 -3.23
CA ARG A 47 -0.18 -13.58 -3.13
C ARG A 47 -0.85 -12.22 -2.95
N LYS A 48 -0.19 -11.27 -2.28
CA LYS A 48 -0.76 -9.93 -2.01
C LYS A 48 0.22 -8.85 -2.39
N VAL A 49 -0.21 -7.89 -3.19
CA VAL A 49 0.52 -6.64 -3.45
C VAL A 49 -0.16 -5.54 -2.66
N LEU A 50 0.55 -4.95 -1.70
CA LEU A 50 0.11 -3.80 -0.93
C LEU A 50 0.70 -2.55 -1.59
N ASN A 51 -0.13 -1.83 -2.36
CA ASN A 51 0.20 -0.51 -2.88
C ASN A 51 -0.22 0.54 -1.84
N ILE A 52 0.74 1.06 -1.08
CA ILE A 52 0.51 1.96 0.06
C ILE A 52 0.89 3.38 -0.35
N PHE A 53 0.01 4.35 -0.09
CA PHE A 53 0.21 5.73 -0.55
C PHE A 53 -0.42 6.78 0.38
N PRO A 54 0.04 8.06 0.31
CA PRO A 54 -0.47 9.12 1.17
C PRO A 54 -1.96 9.41 1.00
N SER A 55 -2.39 9.69 -0.23
CA SER A 55 -3.78 9.96 -0.58
C SER A 55 -4.06 9.73 -2.06
N ILE A 56 -5.18 9.08 -2.38
CA ILE A 56 -5.63 8.76 -3.73
C ILE A 56 -5.99 10.01 -4.55
N ASP A 57 -6.36 11.11 -3.88
CA ASP A 57 -6.75 12.39 -4.51
C ASP A 57 -5.52 13.21 -5.00
N THR A 58 -4.34 12.58 -5.12
CA THR A 58 -3.11 13.21 -5.65
C THR A 58 -2.61 12.49 -6.92
N GLY A 59 -2.00 13.25 -7.84
CA GLY A 59 -1.70 12.78 -9.20
C GLY A 59 -0.87 11.49 -9.28
N VAL A 60 0.18 11.38 -8.48
CA VAL A 60 1.10 10.22 -8.47
C VAL A 60 0.43 8.99 -7.87
N CYS A 61 -0.39 9.16 -6.83
CA CYS A 61 -1.15 8.05 -6.24
C CYS A 61 -2.18 7.51 -7.23
N ALA A 62 -2.94 8.39 -7.88
CA ALA A 62 -3.88 8.01 -8.92
C ALA A 62 -3.20 7.24 -10.06
N ALA A 63 -2.01 7.68 -10.52
CA ALA A 63 -1.23 6.96 -11.52
C ALA A 63 -0.85 5.53 -11.05
N SER A 64 -0.38 5.39 -9.81
CA SER A 64 -0.01 4.08 -9.26
C SER A 64 -1.18 3.11 -9.15
N VAL A 65 -2.37 3.59 -8.77
CA VAL A 65 -3.57 2.75 -8.67
C VAL A 65 -4.01 2.29 -10.06
N ARG A 66 -4.00 3.17 -11.07
CA ARG A 66 -4.28 2.78 -12.47
C ARG A 66 -3.29 1.74 -12.98
N LYS A 67 -1.99 1.96 -12.73
CA LYS A 67 -0.92 1.05 -13.17
C LYS A 67 -1.08 -0.32 -12.55
N PHE A 68 -1.23 -0.40 -11.23
CA PHE A 68 -1.45 -1.69 -10.56
C PHE A 68 -2.78 -2.34 -10.94
N ASN A 69 -3.84 -1.60 -11.25
CA ASN A 69 -5.09 -2.16 -11.77
C ASN A 69 -4.91 -2.87 -13.13
N GLN A 70 -4.09 -2.30 -14.00
CA GLN A 70 -3.72 -2.97 -15.25
C GLN A 70 -2.89 -4.23 -14.97
N LEU A 71 -1.82 -4.08 -14.19
CA LEU A 71 -0.87 -5.15 -13.90
C LEU A 71 -1.50 -6.31 -13.10
N ALA A 72 -2.54 -6.06 -12.31
CA ALA A 72 -3.30 -7.08 -11.60
C ALA A 72 -3.89 -8.16 -12.54
N THR A 73 -4.10 -7.84 -13.82
CA THR A 73 -4.60 -8.80 -14.82
C THR A 73 -3.51 -9.73 -15.37
N GLU A 74 -2.24 -9.39 -15.15
CA GLU A 74 -1.07 -10.10 -15.67
C GLU A 74 -0.48 -11.09 -14.66
N VAL A 75 -0.97 -11.09 -13.41
CA VAL A 75 -0.48 -11.93 -12.32
C VAL A 75 -1.56 -12.88 -11.82
N GLU A 76 -1.26 -14.18 -11.83
CA GLU A 76 -2.16 -15.20 -11.32
C GLU A 76 -2.14 -15.27 -9.80
N ASN A 77 -3.22 -15.78 -9.20
CA ASN A 77 -3.37 -16.00 -7.75
C ASN A 77 -2.97 -14.80 -6.86
N THR A 78 -3.12 -13.57 -7.35
CA THR A 78 -2.65 -12.36 -6.68
C THR A 78 -3.80 -11.40 -6.44
N VAL A 79 -3.84 -10.79 -5.25
CA VAL A 79 -4.73 -9.65 -4.96
C VAL A 79 -3.91 -8.38 -4.83
N VAL A 80 -4.41 -7.29 -5.39
CA VAL A 80 -3.81 -5.96 -5.25
C VAL A 80 -4.64 -5.14 -4.27
N LEU A 81 -4.02 -4.76 -3.15
CA LEU A 81 -4.60 -3.98 -2.06
C LEU A 81 -4.04 -2.56 -2.12
N CYS A 82 -4.87 -1.58 -2.46
CA CYS A 82 -4.54 -0.16 -2.44
C CYS A 82 -4.88 0.42 -1.07
N VAL A 83 -3.88 0.80 -0.29
CA VAL A 83 -4.02 1.17 1.13
C VAL A 83 -3.65 2.64 1.35
N SER A 84 -4.52 3.40 2.00
CA SER A 84 -4.25 4.79 2.40
C SER A 84 -5.06 5.22 3.62
N ALA A 85 -4.76 6.43 4.11
CA ALA A 85 -5.55 7.08 5.16
C ALA A 85 -6.81 7.79 4.64
N ASP A 86 -7.08 7.73 3.33
CA ASP A 86 -8.32 8.28 2.76
C ASP A 86 -9.53 7.54 3.31
N LEU A 87 -10.67 8.23 3.42
CA LEU A 87 -11.93 7.56 3.72
C LEU A 87 -12.32 6.59 2.59
N PRO A 88 -12.99 5.46 2.91
CA PRO A 88 -13.47 4.52 1.89
C PRO A 88 -14.29 5.17 0.78
N PHE A 89 -14.98 6.27 1.09
CA PHE A 89 -15.77 7.06 0.13
C PHE A 89 -14.91 7.71 -0.95
N ALA A 90 -13.77 8.30 -0.59
CA ALA A 90 -12.87 8.95 -1.54
C ALA A 90 -12.19 7.91 -2.45
N GLN A 91 -11.75 6.80 -1.85
CA GLN A 91 -11.19 5.66 -2.58
C GLN A 91 -12.20 5.09 -3.58
N SER A 92 -13.45 4.87 -3.15
CA SER A 92 -14.52 4.34 -3.99
C SER A 92 -14.93 5.31 -5.11
N ARG A 93 -14.99 6.61 -4.80
CA ARG A 93 -15.26 7.66 -5.80
C ARG A 93 -14.22 7.64 -6.91
N PHE A 94 -12.93 7.55 -6.56
CA PHE A 94 -11.84 7.48 -7.53
C PHE A 94 -11.94 6.21 -8.39
N CYS A 95 -12.00 5.02 -7.78
CA CYS A 95 -12.06 3.76 -8.53
C CYS A 95 -13.33 3.67 -9.39
N GLY A 96 -14.46 4.19 -8.92
CA GLY A 96 -15.71 4.23 -9.68
C GLY A 96 -15.66 5.18 -10.88
N ALA A 97 -15.05 6.35 -10.73
CA ALA A 97 -14.88 7.32 -11.83
C ALA A 97 -13.89 6.83 -12.90
N GLU A 98 -12.86 6.10 -12.49
CA GLU A 98 -11.79 5.58 -13.35
C GLU A 98 -12.08 4.17 -13.91
N GLY A 99 -13.16 3.52 -13.46
CA GLY A 99 -13.53 2.17 -13.90
C GLY A 99 -12.55 1.07 -13.45
N LEU A 100 -11.92 1.23 -12.28
CA LEU A 100 -10.89 0.31 -11.77
C LEU A 100 -11.54 -0.81 -10.95
N SER A 101 -11.54 -2.03 -11.49
CA SER A 101 -12.19 -3.20 -10.89
C SER A 101 -11.23 -4.28 -10.37
N ASN A 102 -9.94 -4.20 -10.70
CA ASN A 102 -8.97 -5.26 -10.42
C ASN A 102 -8.16 -4.99 -9.14
N VAL A 103 -8.44 -3.87 -8.46
CA VAL A 103 -7.82 -3.49 -7.20
C VAL A 103 -8.85 -3.40 -6.09
N ILE A 104 -8.43 -3.71 -4.87
CA ILE A 104 -9.24 -3.58 -3.67
C ILE A 104 -8.71 -2.39 -2.88
N THR A 105 -9.58 -1.41 -2.60
CA THR A 105 -9.21 -0.26 -1.78
C THR A 105 -9.49 -0.55 -0.31
N LEU A 106 -8.51 -0.28 0.54
CA LEU A 106 -8.58 -0.44 1.98
C LEU A 106 -8.15 0.85 2.68
N SER A 107 -8.93 1.29 3.65
CA SER A 107 -8.68 2.52 4.40
C SER A 107 -8.15 2.21 5.80
N THR A 108 -7.19 3.00 6.27
CA THR A 108 -6.70 2.96 7.64
C THR A 108 -7.58 3.73 8.64
N LEU A 109 -8.78 4.19 8.22
CA LEU A 109 -9.72 4.99 9.02
C LEU A 109 -9.86 4.54 10.47
N ARG A 110 -10.05 3.23 10.70
CA ARG A 110 -10.21 2.66 12.04
C ARG A 110 -8.95 2.00 12.61
N ASN A 111 -7.93 1.77 11.77
CA ASN A 111 -6.78 0.93 12.10
C ASN A 111 -5.47 1.62 11.69
N ASN A 112 -5.22 2.80 12.26
CA ASN A 112 -3.99 3.56 12.04
C ASN A 112 -2.72 2.80 12.51
N GLU A 113 -2.87 1.82 13.40
CA GLU A 113 -1.82 0.91 13.85
C GLU A 113 -1.13 0.18 12.70
N PHE A 114 -1.84 -0.06 11.59
CA PHE A 114 -1.25 -0.60 10.36
C PHE A 114 -0.05 0.22 9.91
N LEU A 115 -0.16 1.55 9.91
CA LEU A 115 0.90 2.44 9.45
C LEU A 115 2.18 2.28 10.26
N LYS A 116 2.05 2.10 11.58
CA LYS A 116 3.17 1.83 12.48
C LYS A 116 3.74 0.45 12.28
N ASN A 117 2.88 -0.58 12.22
CA ASN A 117 3.30 -1.97 12.14
C ASN A 117 4.00 -2.30 10.82
N TYR A 118 3.59 -1.63 9.75
CA TYR A 118 4.18 -1.77 8.42
C TYR A 118 5.28 -0.74 8.12
N GLY A 119 5.65 0.11 9.08
CA GLY A 119 6.77 1.04 8.95
C GLY A 119 6.57 2.11 7.87
N VAL A 120 5.33 2.61 7.76
CA VAL A 120 4.90 3.60 6.74
C VAL A 120 4.21 4.83 7.33
N GLU A 121 4.11 4.97 8.66
CA GLU A 121 3.51 6.16 9.29
C GLU A 121 4.42 7.37 9.15
N ILE A 122 3.96 8.45 8.51
CA ILE A 122 4.63 9.74 8.55
C ILE A 122 4.36 10.41 9.90
N VAL A 123 5.42 10.70 10.67
CA VAL A 123 5.28 11.17 12.07
C VAL A 123 5.47 12.68 12.27
N ASP A 124 5.96 13.39 11.26
CA ASP A 124 6.23 14.82 11.30
C ASP A 124 5.83 15.54 9.99
N GLY A 125 6.01 16.87 9.99
CA GLY A 125 5.74 17.70 8.83
C GLY A 125 4.25 17.85 8.47
N PRO A 126 3.96 18.45 7.30
CA PRO A 126 2.59 18.70 6.84
C PRO A 126 1.82 17.43 6.46
N LEU A 127 2.51 16.31 6.23
CA LEU A 127 1.93 15.02 5.85
C LEU A 127 1.74 14.07 7.04
N LYS A 128 1.98 14.55 8.27
CA LYS A 128 1.82 13.75 9.49
C LYS A 128 0.46 13.07 9.56
N GLY A 129 0.47 11.77 9.85
CA GLY A 129 -0.74 10.93 9.96
C GLY A 129 -1.15 10.25 8.65
N LEU A 130 -0.49 10.58 7.53
CA LEU A 130 -0.63 9.83 6.28
C LEU A 130 0.38 8.69 6.19
N ALA A 131 0.17 7.80 5.22
CA ALA A 131 1.15 6.80 4.85
C ALA A 131 2.24 7.38 3.95
N ALA A 132 3.49 6.97 4.16
CA ALA A 132 4.53 7.11 3.14
C ALA A 132 4.19 6.23 1.93
N ARG A 133 4.77 6.55 0.77
CA ARG A 133 4.59 5.72 -0.42
C ARG A 133 5.44 4.46 -0.33
N ALA A 134 4.81 3.30 -0.40
CA ALA A 134 5.49 2.03 -0.30
C ALA A 134 4.78 0.93 -1.09
N VAL A 135 5.54 -0.08 -1.50
CA VAL A 135 5.01 -1.32 -2.07
C VAL A 135 5.55 -2.49 -1.26
N ILE A 136 4.67 -3.38 -0.83
CA ILE A 136 5.04 -4.62 -0.14
C ILE A 136 4.35 -5.77 -0.85
N VAL A 137 5.09 -6.83 -1.16
CA VAL A 137 4.55 -8.03 -1.78
C VAL A 137 4.69 -9.20 -0.83
N LEU A 138 3.61 -9.94 -0.67
CA LEU A 138 3.50 -11.12 0.19
C LEU A 138 3.23 -12.37 -0.64
N ASP A 139 3.82 -13.49 -0.22
CA ASP A 139 3.50 -14.82 -0.75
C ASP A 139 2.16 -15.38 -0.21
N GLU A 140 1.81 -16.58 -0.64
CA GLU A 140 0.60 -17.30 -0.24
C GLU A 140 0.56 -17.60 1.27
N ASN A 141 1.73 -17.62 1.91
CA ASN A 141 1.95 -17.93 3.32
C ASN A 141 2.16 -16.66 4.16
N ASP A 142 1.83 -15.46 3.67
CA ASP A 142 2.03 -14.18 4.36
C ASP A 142 3.49 -13.87 4.73
N ASN A 143 4.46 -14.38 3.97
CA ASN A 143 5.84 -13.93 4.07
C ASN A 143 6.09 -12.79 3.08
N VAL A 144 6.85 -11.80 3.52
CA VAL A 144 7.28 -10.70 2.66
C VAL A 144 8.31 -11.23 1.66
N ILE A 145 8.05 -11.04 0.37
CA ILE A 145 8.98 -11.41 -0.71
C ILE A 145 9.58 -10.18 -1.39
N PHE A 146 8.96 -9.01 -1.22
CA PHE A 146 9.48 -7.73 -1.68
C PHE A 146 8.97 -6.60 -0.79
N SER A 147 9.81 -5.59 -0.58
CA SER A 147 9.38 -4.33 0.00
C SER A 147 10.18 -3.17 -0.59
N GLN A 148 9.50 -2.06 -0.79
CA GLN A 148 10.08 -0.80 -1.23
C GLN A 148 9.40 0.33 -0.46
N LEU A 149 10.19 1.09 0.27
CA LEU A 149 9.81 2.42 0.73
C LEU A 149 10.37 3.42 -0.29
N VAL A 150 9.50 4.21 -0.93
CA VAL A 150 9.94 5.13 -1.98
C VAL A 150 10.65 6.32 -1.34
N ASP A 151 11.89 6.57 -1.75
CA ASP A 151 12.74 7.61 -1.16
C ASP A 151 12.17 9.03 -1.34
N GLU A 152 11.46 9.29 -2.44
CA GLU A 152 10.75 10.55 -2.68
C GLU A 152 9.25 10.28 -2.88
N ILE A 153 8.42 10.82 -1.99
CA ILE A 153 6.96 10.58 -1.95
C ILE A 153 6.27 11.00 -3.26
N THR A 154 6.85 11.97 -3.98
CA THR A 154 6.34 12.43 -5.27
C THR A 154 6.75 11.56 -6.47
N HIS A 155 7.59 10.54 -6.27
CA HIS A 155 7.90 9.55 -7.31
C HIS A 155 6.97 8.34 -7.24
N GLU A 156 6.79 7.66 -8.38
CA GLU A 156 6.11 6.37 -8.46
C GLU A 156 7.01 5.23 -7.93
N PRO A 157 6.44 4.13 -7.43
CA PRO A 157 7.22 2.96 -7.03
C PRO A 157 7.78 2.19 -8.24
N ASP A 158 8.70 1.27 -7.98
CA ASP A 158 9.26 0.37 -9.00
C ASP A 158 8.30 -0.81 -9.22
N TYR A 159 7.39 -0.65 -10.18
CA TYR A 159 6.39 -1.66 -10.52
C TYR A 159 7.03 -2.97 -11.02
N ASP A 160 8.09 -2.87 -11.82
CA ASP A 160 8.71 -4.04 -12.42
C ASP A 160 9.40 -4.90 -11.36
N ALA A 161 10.10 -4.27 -10.40
CA ALA A 161 10.68 -4.97 -9.27
C ALA A 161 9.61 -5.70 -8.43
N ALA A 162 8.48 -5.04 -8.15
CA ALA A 162 7.37 -5.63 -7.40
C ALA A 162 6.69 -6.81 -8.14
N LEU A 163 6.60 -6.76 -9.47
CA LEU A 163 6.00 -7.84 -10.25
C LEU A 163 6.95 -8.99 -10.53
N ASN A 164 8.25 -8.74 -10.65
CA ASN A 164 9.20 -9.78 -11.00
C ASN A 164 9.27 -10.88 -9.93
N VAL A 165 9.04 -10.55 -8.66
CA VAL A 165 8.93 -11.54 -7.58
C VAL A 165 7.66 -12.40 -7.65
N LEU A 166 6.68 -12.02 -8.46
CA LEU A 166 5.42 -12.75 -8.67
C LEU A 166 5.42 -13.64 -9.91
N LYS A 167 6.43 -13.56 -10.78
CA LYS A 167 6.51 -14.32 -12.04
C LYS A 167 7.12 -15.72 -11.89
N ALA A 168 7.47 -16.12 -10.67
CA ALA A 168 8.01 -17.44 -10.32
C ALA A 168 6.91 -18.45 -10.02
#